data_AF-A9QT65-F1
#
_entry.id   AF-A9QT65-F1
#
_cell.length_a   1.000
_cell.length_b   1.000
_cell.length_c   1.000
_cell.angle_alpha   90.00
_cell.angle_beta   90.00
_cell.angle_gamma   90.00
#
_symmetry.space_group_name_H-M   'P 1'
#
loop_
_entity.id
_entity.type
_entity.pdbx_description
1 polymer ?
#
loop_
_entity_poly.entity_id
_entity_poly.type
_entity_poly.pdbx_seq_one_letter_code
_entity_poly.pdbx_strand_id
1 'polypeptide(L)'
;DIGPKYFREFFPPVIEKNFGKWLYHDIIEPGVLVHVAESGEEIYTVRVGAARLISVEHIREICEIADKYCDGYLRFTTRNNVEFLVSDKAKVKPLVDDLKSRKFDGGSYKFPVGGTGSGITNIVHTQGWAHCHTPAIDASGVVKAVMDGLFDHFGSMDMPAPVRVSLACCLNMCGAVHCSDIAILGIHRKPPMIDGEWIDKLCELPLAIAACPTAAI
;
A
#
# COMPACT_ATOMS: atom_id res chain seq x y z
N ASP A 1 5.03 23.97 15.07
CA ASP A 1 5.65 22.63 15.22
C ASP A 1 4.75 21.63 15.98
N ILE A 2 3.50 21.45 15.55
CA ILE A 2 2.52 20.64 16.30
C ILE A 2 2.52 19.14 15.96
N GLY A 3 3.26 18.71 14.93
CA GLY A 3 3.46 17.29 14.59
C GLY A 3 2.19 16.52 14.18
N PRO A 4 2.28 15.19 14.04
CA PRO A 4 1.12 14.33 13.82
C PRO A 4 0.30 14.17 15.10
N LYS A 5 -0.97 13.77 14.94
CA LYS A 5 -1.78 13.25 16.05
C LYS A 5 -1.14 12.00 16.64
N TYR A 6 -1.34 11.76 17.94
CA TYR A 6 -0.79 10.59 18.59
C TYR A 6 -1.61 9.36 18.21
N PHE A 7 -0.96 8.29 17.75
CA PHE A 7 -1.64 7.14 17.14
C PHE A 7 -2.63 6.44 18.08
N ARG A 8 -2.42 6.51 19.41
CA ARG A 8 -3.34 5.91 20.39
C ARG A 8 -4.69 6.60 20.46
N GLU A 9 -4.81 7.85 19.98
CA GLU A 9 -6.11 8.52 19.83
C GLU A 9 -7.05 7.76 18.90
N PHE A 10 -6.53 6.84 18.07
CA PHE A 10 -7.27 6.08 17.06
C PHE A 10 -7.24 4.57 17.29
N PHE A 11 -6.84 4.11 18.48
CA PHE A 11 -6.84 2.67 18.78
C PHE A 11 -8.25 2.15 19.06
N PRO A 12 -8.65 1.00 18.48
CA PRO A 12 -9.76 0.24 19.01
C PRO A 12 -9.55 -0.04 20.50
N PRO A 13 -10.60 -0.02 21.34
CA PRO A 13 -10.48 -0.23 22.79
C PRO A 13 -9.74 -1.52 23.17
N VAL A 14 -9.97 -2.61 22.43
CA VAL A 14 -9.27 -3.89 22.63
C VAL A 14 -7.76 -3.80 22.34
N ILE A 15 -7.35 -2.97 21.38
CA ILE A 15 -5.94 -2.74 21.07
C ILE A 15 -5.29 -1.88 22.15
N GLU A 16 -5.92 -0.78 22.60
CA GLU A 16 -5.38 0.06 23.67
C GLU A 16 -5.19 -0.76 24.96
N LYS A 17 -6.20 -1.54 25.35
CA LYS A 17 -6.16 -2.37 26.57
C LYS A 17 -5.05 -3.43 26.54
N ASN A 18 -4.81 -4.04 25.38
CA ASN A 18 -3.88 -5.15 25.21
C ASN A 18 -2.56 -4.72 24.53
N PHE A 19 -2.29 -3.42 24.41
CA PHE A 19 -1.10 -2.92 23.74
C PHE A 19 0.18 -3.41 24.44
N GLY A 20 1.00 -4.17 23.70
CA GLY A 20 2.23 -4.78 24.20
C GLY A 20 2.03 -6.10 24.96
N LYS A 21 0.82 -6.66 24.97
CA LYS A 21 0.45 -7.91 25.70
C LYS A 21 -0.18 -8.95 24.77
N TRP A 22 0.34 -9.05 23.55
CA TRP A 22 -0.12 -10.02 22.56
C TRP A 22 0.64 -11.34 22.72
N LEU A 23 -0.10 -12.45 22.80
CA LEU A 23 0.48 -13.78 23.02
C LEU A 23 0.85 -14.45 21.69
N TYR A 24 -0.06 -14.47 20.73
CA TYR A 24 0.17 -15.03 19.40
C TYR A 24 -0.76 -14.42 18.36
N HIS A 25 -0.51 -14.77 17.10
CA HIS A 25 -1.40 -14.48 15.98
C HIS A 25 -1.55 -15.72 15.10
N ASP A 26 -2.63 -15.76 14.31
CA ASP A 26 -2.85 -16.79 13.30
C ASP A 26 -3.52 -16.19 12.06
N ILE A 27 -3.38 -16.87 10.91
CA ILE A 27 -4.05 -16.52 9.65
C ILE A 27 -5.16 -17.55 9.42
N ILE A 28 -6.40 -17.11 9.60
CA ILE A 28 -7.58 -17.99 9.55
C ILE A 28 -7.92 -18.37 8.10
N GLU A 29 -7.83 -17.39 7.20
CA GLU A 29 -7.99 -17.53 5.76
C GLU A 29 -7.23 -16.39 5.06
N PRO A 30 -6.96 -16.45 3.74
CA PRO A 30 -6.31 -15.36 3.03
C PRO A 30 -7.01 -14.01 3.27
N GLY A 31 -6.29 -13.06 3.84
CA GLY A 31 -6.79 -11.73 4.20
C GLY A 31 -7.41 -11.61 5.58
N VAL A 32 -7.53 -12.68 6.37
CA VAL A 32 -8.14 -12.65 7.72
C VAL A 32 -7.16 -13.16 8.77
N LEU A 33 -6.81 -12.29 9.71
CA LEU A 33 -5.93 -12.61 10.83
C LEU A 33 -6.68 -12.54 12.15
N VAL A 34 -6.19 -13.26 13.16
CA VAL A 34 -6.56 -13.07 14.56
C VAL A 34 -5.30 -12.84 15.39
N HIS A 35 -5.37 -11.91 16.34
CA HIS A 35 -4.38 -11.76 17.40
C HIS A 35 -5.05 -12.04 18.74
N VAL A 36 -4.40 -12.82 19.59
CA VAL A 36 -4.90 -13.20 20.91
C VAL A 36 -3.98 -12.61 21.97
N ALA A 37 -4.57 -11.86 22.91
CA ALA A 37 -3.85 -11.25 24.01
C ALA A 37 -3.60 -12.24 25.16
N GLU A 38 -2.69 -11.90 26.06
CA GLU A 38 -2.48 -12.65 27.32
C GLU A 38 -3.76 -12.75 28.18
N SER A 39 -4.67 -11.78 28.03
CA SER A 39 -5.98 -11.77 28.68
C SER A 39 -6.99 -12.77 28.08
N GLY A 40 -6.67 -13.35 26.92
CA GLY A 40 -7.59 -14.15 26.11
C GLY A 40 -8.49 -13.33 25.18
N GLU A 41 -8.42 -11.99 25.21
CA GLU A 41 -9.16 -11.16 24.26
C GLU A 41 -8.58 -11.28 22.85
N GLU A 42 -9.47 -11.29 21.86
CA GLU A 42 -9.13 -11.44 20.46
C GLU A 42 -9.41 -10.14 19.70
N ILE A 43 -8.61 -9.87 18.67
CA ILE A 43 -8.92 -8.89 17.63
C ILE A 43 -8.73 -9.54 16.27
N TYR A 44 -9.76 -9.43 15.44
CA TYR A 44 -9.75 -9.91 14.07
C TYR A 44 -9.37 -8.77 13.13
N THR A 45 -8.56 -9.07 12.12
CA THR A 45 -8.15 -8.11 11.10
C THR A 45 -8.53 -8.63 9.74
N VAL A 46 -9.34 -7.88 9.00
CA VAL A 46 -9.65 -8.17 7.59
C VAL A 46 -8.87 -7.20 6.72
N ARG A 47 -7.89 -7.72 5.98
CA ARG A 47 -7.02 -6.97 5.09
C ARG A 47 -7.58 -6.99 3.67
N VAL A 48 -7.64 -5.81 3.06
CA VAL A 48 -8.06 -5.64 1.67
C VAL A 48 -7.06 -4.84 0.85
N GLY A 49 -6.97 -5.16 -0.44
CA GLY A 49 -6.18 -4.41 -1.41
C GLY A 49 -6.77 -3.02 -1.63
N ALA A 50 -5.91 -2.03 -1.90
CA ALA A 50 -6.33 -0.69 -2.31
C ALA A 50 -5.35 -0.12 -3.35
N ALA A 51 -5.86 0.77 -4.21
CA ALA A 51 -5.09 1.32 -5.33
C ALA A 51 -4.02 2.35 -4.92
N ARG A 52 -3.93 2.69 -3.63
CA ARG A 52 -3.14 3.80 -3.04
C ARG A 52 -3.57 5.18 -3.53
N LEU A 53 -3.58 5.42 -4.84
CA LEU A 53 -4.22 6.59 -5.44
C LEU A 53 -5.74 6.34 -5.45
N ILE A 54 -6.44 6.97 -4.51
CA ILE A 54 -7.89 6.76 -4.29
C ILE A 54 -8.59 8.11 -4.08
N SER A 55 -9.87 8.16 -4.41
CA SER A 55 -10.69 9.37 -4.25
C SER A 55 -11.21 9.53 -2.82
N VAL A 56 -11.71 10.72 -2.49
CA VAL A 56 -12.34 10.98 -1.19
C VAL A 56 -13.64 10.19 -1.00
N GLU A 57 -14.36 9.89 -2.09
CA GLU A 57 -15.56 9.02 -2.06
C GLU A 57 -15.19 7.60 -1.65
N HIS A 58 -14.08 7.07 -2.16
CA HIS A 58 -13.60 5.75 -1.76
C HIS A 58 -13.13 5.72 -0.30
N ILE A 59 -12.49 6.80 0.19
CA ILE A 59 -12.16 6.95 1.62
C ILE A 59 -13.43 6.97 2.47
N ARG A 60 -14.48 7.70 2.06
CA ARG A 60 -15.76 7.73 2.79
C ARG A 60 -16.44 6.35 2.81
N GLU A 61 -16.34 5.58 1.73
CA GLU A 61 -16.84 4.20 1.69
C GLU A 61 -16.04 3.27 2.63
N ILE A 62 -14.71 3.46 2.72
CA ILE A 62 -13.89 2.77 3.74
C ILE A 62 -14.36 3.12 5.16
N CYS A 63 -14.65 4.39 5.44
CA CYS A 63 -15.19 4.82 6.74
C CYS A 63 -16.58 4.23 7.01
N GLU A 64 -17.49 4.21 6.04
CA GLU A 64 -18.82 3.58 6.16
C GLU A 64 -18.74 2.12 6.61
N ILE A 65 -17.83 1.36 6.01
CA ILE A 65 -17.60 -0.04 6.38
C ILE A 65 -17.02 -0.14 7.80
N ALA A 66 -16.07 0.72 8.15
CA ALA A 66 -15.49 0.74 9.50
C ALA A 66 -16.54 1.11 10.56
N ASP A 67 -17.41 2.08 10.31
CA ASP A 67 -18.51 2.44 11.22
C ASP A 67 -19.49 1.27 11.40
N LYS A 68 -19.80 0.55 10.33
CA LYS A 68 -20.77 -0.57 10.34
C LYS A 68 -20.25 -1.81 11.07
N TYR A 69 -18.97 -2.15 10.89
CA TYR A 69 -18.43 -3.44 11.36
C TYR A 69 -17.36 -3.32 12.46
N CYS A 70 -16.70 -2.16 12.56
CA CYS A 70 -15.46 -1.97 13.32
C CYS A 70 -15.55 -0.82 14.32
N ASP A 71 -16.75 -0.33 14.63
CA ASP A 71 -17.00 0.80 15.53
C ASP A 71 -16.20 2.08 15.14
N GLY A 72 -16.01 2.28 13.83
CA GLY A 72 -15.29 3.41 13.24
C GLY A 72 -13.76 3.21 13.13
N TYR A 73 -13.22 2.07 13.57
CA TYR A 73 -11.79 1.82 13.56
C TYR A 73 -11.32 1.09 12.30
N LEU A 74 -10.26 1.62 11.69
CA LEU A 74 -9.53 1.02 10.59
C LEU A 74 -8.08 1.49 10.63
N ARG A 75 -7.21 0.84 9.84
CA ARG A 75 -5.86 1.35 9.60
C ARG A 75 -5.38 1.04 8.18
N PHE A 76 -4.28 1.68 7.79
CA PHE A 76 -3.56 1.36 6.57
C PHE A 76 -2.26 0.63 6.90
N THR A 77 -1.87 -0.30 6.04
CA THR A 77 -0.60 -1.02 6.19
C THR A 77 0.54 -0.23 5.55
N THR A 78 1.77 -0.62 5.86
CA THR A 78 2.99 -0.09 5.22
C THR A 78 3.08 -0.39 3.72
N ARG A 79 2.18 -1.22 3.17
CA ARG A 79 2.04 -1.49 1.73
C ARG A 79 0.74 -0.97 1.14
N ASN A 80 0.12 0.01 1.80
CA ASN A 80 -1.07 0.73 1.35
C ASN A 80 -2.32 -0.15 1.18
N ASN A 81 -2.37 -1.29 1.86
CA ASN A 81 -3.62 -2.03 2.04
C ASN A 81 -4.44 -1.40 3.17
N VAL A 82 -5.74 -1.66 3.20
CA VAL A 82 -6.63 -1.28 4.30
C VAL A 82 -6.85 -2.48 5.20
N GLU A 83 -6.89 -2.25 6.51
CA GLU A 83 -7.20 -3.25 7.53
C GLU A 83 -8.38 -2.76 8.38
N PHE A 84 -9.43 -3.57 8.38
CA PHE A 84 -10.61 -3.40 9.24
C PHE A 84 -10.40 -4.20 10.53
N LEU A 85 -10.57 -3.55 11.69
CA LEU A 85 -10.23 -4.10 13.01
C LEU A 85 -11.52 -4.46 13.76
N VAL A 86 -11.82 -5.75 13.84
CA VAL A 86 -13.10 -6.27 14.34
C VAL A 86 -12.90 -6.97 15.68
N SER A 87 -13.49 -6.40 16.73
CA SER A 87 -13.48 -6.97 18.09
C SER A 87 -14.52 -8.08 18.29
N ASP A 88 -15.64 -8.01 17.56
CA ASP A 88 -16.70 -9.02 17.59
C ASP A 88 -16.53 -10.05 16.46
N LYS A 89 -16.15 -11.28 16.84
CA LYS A 89 -16.00 -12.42 15.91
C LYS A 89 -17.22 -12.63 15.02
N ALA A 90 -18.44 -12.39 15.52
CA ALA A 90 -19.66 -12.60 14.76
C ALA A 90 -19.79 -11.63 13.56
N LYS A 91 -19.10 -10.47 13.60
CA LYS A 91 -19.10 -9.48 12.51
C LYS A 91 -18.09 -9.79 11.41
N VAL A 92 -17.13 -10.69 11.62
CA VAL A 92 -16.05 -10.99 10.65
C VAL A 92 -16.60 -11.54 9.34
N LYS A 93 -17.43 -12.58 9.39
CA LYS A 93 -18.02 -13.17 8.18
C LYS A 93 -18.95 -12.19 7.43
N PRO A 94 -19.88 -11.48 8.10
CA PRO A 94 -20.65 -10.40 7.46
C PRO A 94 -19.80 -9.32 6.80
N LEU A 95 -18.69 -8.91 7.43
CA LEU A 95 -17.76 -7.93 6.85
C LEU A 95 -17.10 -8.48 5.57
N VAL A 96 -16.55 -9.70 5.63
CA VAL A 96 -15.90 -10.33 4.46
C VAL A 96 -16.87 -10.46 3.29
N ASP A 97 -18.13 -10.81 3.54
CA ASP A 97 -19.15 -10.93 2.50
C ASP A 97 -19.51 -9.57 1.88
N ASP A 98 -19.67 -8.52 2.71
CA ASP A 98 -19.92 -7.15 2.22
C ASP A 98 -18.74 -6.66 1.34
N LEU A 99 -17.50 -6.83 1.82
CA LEU A 99 -16.29 -6.46 1.07
C LEU A 99 -16.20 -7.15 -0.29
N LYS A 100 -16.48 -8.46 -0.35
CA LYS A 100 -16.46 -9.26 -1.59
C LYS A 100 -17.56 -8.86 -2.58
N SER A 101 -18.67 -8.30 -2.08
CA SER A 101 -19.79 -7.85 -2.93
C SER A 101 -19.52 -6.51 -3.64
N ARG A 102 -18.58 -5.71 -3.13
CA ARG A 102 -18.35 -4.33 -3.60
C ARG A 102 -17.42 -4.27 -4.81
N LYS A 103 -17.97 -3.77 -5.93
CA LYS A 103 -17.26 -3.57 -7.20
C LYS A 103 -17.45 -2.15 -7.72
N PHE A 104 -16.47 -1.67 -8.48
CA PHE A 104 -16.65 -0.49 -9.32
C PHE A 104 -17.48 -0.87 -10.56
N ASP A 105 -18.06 0.13 -11.24
CA ASP A 105 -18.87 -0.08 -12.44
C ASP A 105 -18.12 -0.83 -13.55
N GLY A 106 -16.80 -0.67 -13.63
CA GLY A 106 -15.92 -1.40 -14.55
C GLY A 106 -15.63 -2.85 -14.14
N GLY A 107 -16.23 -3.37 -13.06
CA GLY A 107 -16.15 -4.77 -12.63
C GLY A 107 -14.99 -5.12 -11.69
N SER A 108 -14.02 -4.22 -11.49
CA SER A 108 -12.94 -4.42 -10.52
C SER A 108 -13.46 -4.40 -9.08
N TYR A 109 -12.95 -5.28 -8.23
CA TYR A 109 -13.23 -5.27 -6.79
C TYR A 109 -12.79 -3.95 -6.16
N LYS A 110 -13.65 -3.38 -5.32
CA LYS A 110 -13.31 -2.21 -4.50
C LYS A 110 -12.40 -2.60 -3.34
N PHE A 111 -12.68 -3.75 -2.72
CA PHE A 111 -12.01 -4.22 -1.51
C PHE A 111 -11.67 -5.72 -1.60
N PRO A 112 -10.78 -6.13 -2.52
CA PRO A 112 -10.39 -7.53 -2.62
C PRO A 112 -9.71 -7.98 -1.32
N VAL A 113 -10.22 -9.03 -0.68
CA VAL A 113 -9.70 -9.58 0.58
C VAL A 113 -8.47 -10.44 0.29
N GLY A 114 -7.36 -10.22 1.01
CA GLY A 114 -6.13 -10.99 0.79
C GLY A 114 -4.84 -10.32 1.30
N GLY A 115 -3.71 -10.73 0.73
CA GLY A 115 -2.40 -10.13 0.97
C GLY A 115 -1.76 -10.48 2.32
N THR A 116 -2.11 -11.63 2.89
CA THR A 116 -1.53 -12.23 4.12
C THR A 116 -0.69 -13.46 3.79
N GLY A 117 0.18 -13.87 4.71
CA GLY A 117 0.97 -15.10 4.57
C GLY A 117 1.90 -15.11 3.36
N SER A 118 2.17 -16.31 2.85
CA SER A 118 3.06 -16.54 1.70
C SER A 118 2.31 -16.43 0.38
N GLY A 119 1.94 -15.20 0.01
CA GLY A 119 1.40 -14.86 -1.30
C GLY A 119 2.05 -13.60 -1.85
N ILE A 120 1.38 -12.95 -2.80
CA ILE A 120 1.77 -11.63 -3.31
C ILE A 120 0.87 -10.58 -2.68
N THR A 121 1.45 -9.67 -1.90
CA THR A 121 0.70 -8.50 -1.43
C THR A 121 0.86 -7.32 -2.39
N ASN A 122 0.22 -6.20 -2.07
CA ASN A 122 0.21 -4.99 -2.88
C ASN A 122 1.62 -4.46 -3.24
N ILE A 123 1.69 -3.69 -4.33
CA ILE A 123 2.93 -3.15 -4.90
C ILE A 123 3.18 -1.75 -4.35
N VAL A 124 4.30 -1.57 -3.64
CA VAL A 124 4.78 -0.25 -3.27
C VAL A 124 5.22 0.47 -4.54
N HIS A 125 4.63 1.64 -4.81
CA HIS A 125 4.85 2.35 -6.06
C HIS A 125 4.88 3.86 -5.89
N THR A 126 5.22 4.55 -6.98
CA THR A 126 5.55 5.97 -7.02
C THR A 126 4.47 6.80 -7.73
N GLN A 127 4.77 8.06 -8.04
CA GLN A 127 3.83 8.96 -8.69
C GLN A 127 3.65 8.67 -10.18
N GLY A 128 4.69 8.28 -10.91
CA GLY A 128 4.61 8.11 -12.36
C GLY A 128 4.17 9.39 -13.08
N TRP A 129 3.38 9.25 -14.14
CA TRP A 129 2.88 10.36 -14.95
C TRP A 129 1.74 11.13 -14.28
N ALA A 130 1.19 10.61 -13.18
CA ALA A 130 0.11 11.28 -12.46
C ALA A 130 0.56 12.60 -11.80
N HIS A 131 1.85 12.75 -11.48
CA HIS A 131 2.32 13.93 -10.74
C HIS A 131 3.82 14.26 -10.85
N CYS A 132 4.70 13.31 -11.22
CA CYS A 132 6.14 13.57 -11.21
C CYS A 132 6.59 14.19 -12.54
N HIS A 133 7.63 15.03 -12.50
CA HIS A 133 8.26 15.64 -13.68
C HIS A 133 9.51 14.88 -14.19
N THR A 134 10.06 13.94 -13.40
CA THR A 134 11.18 13.08 -13.80
C THR A 134 10.85 11.59 -14.11
N PRO A 135 9.60 11.17 -14.39
CA PRO A 135 9.30 9.76 -14.60
C PRO A 135 9.79 9.29 -15.98
N ALA A 136 10.42 8.12 -16.03
CA ALA A 136 10.71 7.40 -17.27
C ALA A 136 9.56 6.45 -17.68
N ILE A 137 8.71 6.05 -16.72
CA ILE A 137 7.50 5.23 -16.92
C ILE A 137 6.38 5.70 -16.00
N ASP A 138 5.14 5.31 -16.29
CA ASP A 138 4.04 5.47 -15.34
C ASP A 138 4.16 4.51 -14.14
N ALA A 139 3.46 4.83 -13.04
CA ALA A 139 3.36 3.99 -11.86
C ALA A 139 2.00 3.30 -11.76
N SER A 140 0.91 4.06 -11.63
CA SER A 140 -0.42 3.51 -11.35
C SER A 140 -0.90 2.55 -12.43
N GLY A 141 -0.70 2.86 -13.70
CA GLY A 141 -1.08 2.00 -14.82
C GLY A 141 -0.30 0.68 -14.84
N VAL A 142 1.01 0.73 -14.62
CA VAL A 142 1.86 -0.47 -14.58
C VAL A 142 1.50 -1.36 -13.39
N VAL A 143 1.29 -0.77 -12.22
CA VAL A 143 0.88 -1.50 -11.01
C VAL A 143 -0.46 -2.19 -11.23
N LYS A 144 -1.44 -1.50 -11.82
CA LYS A 144 -2.73 -2.09 -12.15
C LYS A 144 -2.58 -3.30 -13.09
N ALA A 145 -1.83 -3.15 -14.18
CA ALA A 145 -1.61 -4.23 -15.14
C ALA A 145 -0.92 -5.45 -14.50
N VAL A 146 0.08 -5.23 -13.64
CA VAL A 146 0.81 -6.31 -12.96
C VAL A 146 -0.07 -6.99 -11.91
N MET A 147 -0.78 -6.22 -11.08
CA MET A 147 -1.67 -6.79 -10.06
C MET A 147 -2.85 -7.56 -10.66
N ASP A 148 -3.33 -7.20 -11.85
CA ASP A 148 -4.35 -7.99 -12.55
C ASP A 148 -3.82 -9.36 -12.98
N GLY A 149 -2.57 -9.44 -13.44
CA GLY A 149 -1.93 -10.70 -13.78
C GLY A 149 -1.51 -11.55 -12.57
N LEU A 150 -1.42 -10.95 -11.39
CA LEU A 150 -1.02 -11.59 -10.13
C LEU A 150 -2.17 -11.72 -9.13
N PHE A 151 -3.40 -11.43 -9.53
CA PHE A 151 -4.52 -11.25 -8.62
C PHE A 151 -4.84 -12.52 -7.81
N ASP A 152 -4.70 -13.70 -8.42
CA ASP A 152 -4.95 -14.98 -7.75
C ASP A 152 -4.00 -15.20 -6.57
N HIS A 153 -2.73 -14.77 -6.70
CA HIS A 153 -1.72 -14.85 -5.64
C HIS A 153 -1.93 -13.83 -4.51
N PHE A 154 -2.77 -12.80 -4.74
CA PHE A 154 -3.18 -11.88 -3.68
C PHE A 154 -4.23 -12.50 -2.77
N GLY A 155 -5.16 -13.28 -3.34
CA GLY A 155 -6.21 -13.99 -2.61
C GLY A 155 -5.81 -15.37 -2.08
N SER A 156 -4.55 -15.78 -2.23
CA SER A 156 -4.03 -17.09 -1.83
C SER A 156 -2.78 -16.97 -0.95
N MET A 157 -2.29 -18.12 -0.48
CA MET A 157 -1.02 -18.26 0.26
C MET A 157 -0.20 -19.41 -0.34
N ASP A 158 -0.01 -19.38 -1.67
CA ASP A 158 0.55 -20.48 -2.49
C ASP A 158 2.03 -20.31 -2.86
N MET A 159 2.69 -19.26 -2.39
CA MET A 159 4.10 -19.00 -2.64
C MET A 159 4.99 -19.70 -1.60
N PRO A 160 6.25 -20.03 -1.92
CA PRO A 160 7.20 -20.58 -0.95
C PRO A 160 7.47 -19.63 0.24
N ALA A 161 7.39 -18.32 -0.01
CA ALA A 161 7.55 -17.25 0.97
C ALA A 161 6.78 -16.00 0.48
N PRO A 162 6.55 -14.98 1.32
CA PRO A 162 5.92 -13.74 0.88
C PRO A 162 6.77 -13.07 -0.21
N VAL A 163 6.18 -12.78 -1.37
CA VAL A 163 6.87 -12.09 -2.46
C VAL A 163 6.48 -10.60 -2.45
N ARG A 164 7.49 -9.73 -2.42
CA ARG A 164 7.34 -8.27 -2.44
C ARG A 164 7.72 -7.74 -3.80
N VAL A 165 6.75 -7.12 -4.46
CA VAL A 165 6.97 -6.39 -5.72
C VAL A 165 6.97 -4.89 -5.44
N SER A 166 7.90 -4.14 -6.03
CA SER A 166 7.90 -2.67 -5.94
C SER A 166 8.22 -2.01 -7.27
N LEU A 167 7.71 -0.79 -7.47
CA LEU A 167 7.89 -0.02 -8.70
C LEU A 167 8.36 1.41 -8.44
N ALA A 168 9.39 1.86 -9.15
CA ALA A 168 9.79 3.27 -9.20
C ALA A 168 9.82 3.77 -10.64
N CYS A 169 9.23 4.95 -10.85
CA CYS A 169 9.14 5.57 -12.16
C CYS A 169 10.48 6.11 -12.68
N CYS A 170 11.50 6.28 -11.81
CA CYS A 170 12.86 6.63 -12.19
C CYS A 170 13.88 6.12 -11.16
N LEU A 171 15.17 6.29 -11.46
CA LEU A 171 16.31 5.82 -10.65
C LEU A 171 16.48 6.49 -9.28
N ASN A 172 15.70 7.55 -8.97
CA ASN A 172 15.63 8.04 -7.59
C ASN A 172 15.00 6.98 -6.66
N MET A 173 14.34 5.97 -7.23
CA MET A 173 13.91 4.75 -6.54
C MET A 173 13.09 5.00 -5.28
N CYS A 174 12.23 6.04 -5.30
CA CYS A 174 11.36 6.38 -4.17
C CYS A 174 10.52 5.16 -3.77
N GLY A 175 10.71 4.65 -2.55
CA GLY A 175 10.07 3.43 -2.07
C GLY A 175 11.06 2.30 -1.89
N ALA A 176 10.73 1.11 -2.40
CA ALA A 176 11.39 -0.14 -1.99
C ALA A 176 11.99 -0.95 -3.15
N VAL A 177 12.19 -0.35 -4.33
CA VAL A 177 12.72 -1.07 -5.52
C VAL A 177 14.09 -1.72 -5.24
N HIS A 178 14.95 -1.08 -4.45
CA HIS A 178 16.29 -1.58 -4.13
C HIS A 178 16.31 -2.76 -3.13
N CYS A 179 15.17 -3.09 -2.51
CA CYS A 179 15.08 -4.08 -1.43
C CYS A 179 13.83 -4.96 -1.52
N SER A 180 13.30 -5.17 -2.74
CA SER A 180 12.15 -6.03 -3.01
C SER A 180 12.59 -7.29 -3.75
N ASP A 181 11.83 -8.38 -3.59
CA ASP A 181 12.08 -9.63 -4.31
C ASP A 181 11.98 -9.43 -5.83
N ILE A 182 11.03 -8.62 -6.28
CA ILE A 182 10.87 -8.20 -7.68
C ILE A 182 10.74 -6.69 -7.76
N ALA A 183 11.49 -6.09 -8.69
CA ALA A 183 11.63 -4.66 -8.83
C ALA A 183 11.35 -4.22 -10.28
N ILE A 184 10.48 -3.23 -10.44
CA ILE A 184 10.19 -2.59 -11.72
C ILE A 184 10.75 -1.16 -11.69
N LEU A 185 11.63 -0.83 -12.62
CA LEU A 185 12.34 0.45 -12.62
C LEU A 185 12.28 1.13 -14.00
N GLY A 186 11.78 2.37 -14.02
CA GLY A 186 11.89 3.23 -15.18
C GLY A 186 13.32 3.74 -15.38
N ILE A 187 13.86 3.59 -16.59
CA ILE A 187 15.18 4.08 -16.96
C ILE A 187 15.13 4.87 -18.27
N HIS A 188 15.98 5.89 -18.36
CA HIS A 188 16.26 6.58 -19.62
C HIS A 188 17.36 5.85 -20.39
N ARG A 189 17.36 5.99 -21.71
CA ARG A 189 18.39 5.40 -22.61
C ARG A 189 19.04 6.44 -23.53
N LYS A 190 18.85 7.72 -23.23
CA LYS A 190 19.41 8.86 -23.99
C LYS A 190 19.94 9.91 -23.01
N PRO A 191 21.04 10.60 -23.34
CA PRO A 191 21.47 11.79 -22.61
C PRO A 191 20.38 12.88 -22.59
N PRO A 192 20.41 13.81 -21.61
CA PRO A 192 19.50 14.95 -21.59
C PRO A 192 19.75 15.91 -22.76
N MET A 193 18.69 16.60 -23.20
CA MET A 193 18.82 17.74 -24.11
C MET A 193 19.21 18.99 -23.32
N ILE A 194 20.00 19.88 -23.93
CA ILE A 194 20.46 21.11 -23.29
C ILE A 194 19.67 22.28 -23.89
N ASP A 195 18.99 23.05 -23.03
CA ASP A 195 18.35 24.30 -23.40
C ASP A 195 19.33 25.47 -23.21
N GLY A 196 20.05 25.81 -24.28
CA GLY A 196 21.09 26.84 -24.25
C GLY A 196 20.57 28.26 -23.97
N GLU A 197 19.28 28.54 -24.16
CA GLU A 197 18.71 29.88 -23.90
C GLU A 197 18.43 30.12 -22.41
N TRP A 198 18.09 29.06 -21.69
CA TRP A 198 17.55 29.13 -20.33
C TRP A 198 18.44 28.53 -19.26
N ILE A 199 19.41 27.68 -19.61
CA ILE A 199 20.21 26.93 -18.62
C ILE A 199 20.86 27.83 -17.57
N ASP A 200 21.44 28.96 -17.96
CA ASP A 200 22.10 29.89 -17.02
C ASP A 200 21.10 30.73 -16.20
N LYS A 201 19.85 30.85 -16.67
CA LYS A 201 18.79 31.64 -16.01
C LYS A 201 18.00 30.84 -14.99
N LEU A 202 17.92 29.53 -15.17
CA LEU A 202 17.08 28.63 -14.36
C LEU A 202 17.90 27.70 -13.46
N CYS A 203 19.18 27.46 -13.77
CA CYS A 203 20.00 26.48 -13.09
C CYS A 203 21.19 27.12 -12.37
N GLU A 204 21.47 26.64 -11.17
CA GLU A 204 22.76 26.85 -10.53
C GLU A 204 23.76 25.84 -11.12
N LEU A 205 24.55 26.25 -12.13
CA LEU A 205 25.45 25.35 -12.88
C LEU A 205 26.37 24.47 -12.02
N PRO A 206 26.97 24.95 -10.91
CA PRO A 206 27.77 24.10 -10.04
C PRO A 206 26.99 22.90 -9.46
N LEU A 207 25.70 23.08 -9.18
CA LEU A 207 24.84 21.98 -8.71
C LEU A 207 24.62 20.95 -9.82
N ALA A 208 24.41 21.39 -11.07
CA ALA A 208 24.23 20.49 -12.20
C ALA A 208 25.48 19.65 -12.48
N ILE A 209 26.68 20.26 -12.44
CA ILE A 209 27.97 19.57 -12.60
C ILE A 209 28.15 18.53 -11.47
N ALA A 210 27.95 18.95 -10.22
CA ALA A 210 28.12 18.08 -9.05
C ALA A 210 27.09 16.94 -8.97
N ALA A 211 25.94 17.07 -9.63
CA ALA A 211 24.90 16.04 -9.65
C ALA A 211 25.24 14.84 -10.54
N CYS A 212 26.25 14.92 -11.43
CA CYS A 212 26.58 13.84 -12.34
C CYS A 212 27.47 12.77 -11.66
N PRO A 213 26.96 11.54 -11.42
CA PRO A 213 27.74 10.49 -10.76
C PRO A 213 28.92 9.99 -11.59
N THR A 214 28.94 10.28 -12.89
CA THR A 214 30.00 9.85 -13.83
C THR A 214 30.78 11.01 -14.43
N ALA A 215 30.63 12.24 -13.89
CA ALA A 215 31.35 13.43 -14.35
C ALA A 215 31.27 13.69 -15.87
N ALA A 216 30.08 13.54 -16.45
CA ALA A 216 29.84 13.75 -17.88
C ALA A 216 29.29 15.15 -18.23
N ILE A 217 29.14 16.03 -17.23
CA ILE A 217 28.68 17.42 -17.35
C ILE A 217 29.87 18.34 -17.10
#